data_AF-T1KNM9-F1
#
_entry.id   AF-T1KNM9-F1
#
_cell.length_a   1.000
_cell.length_b   1.000
_cell.length_c   1.000
_cell.angle_alpha   90.00
_cell.angle_beta   90.00
_cell.angle_gamma   90.00
#
_symmetry.space_group_name_H-M   'P 1'
#
loop_
_entity.id
_entity.type
_entity.pdbx_description
1 polymer ?
#
loop_
_entity_poly.entity_id
_entity_poly.type
_entity_poly.pdbx_seq_one_letter_code
_entity_poly.pdbx_strand_id
1 'polypeptide(L)'
;MKVAVVGCIHGELDTIYQQLADLEAHNGYKIDLLLICGDFQSIRNENDFKCISIPVKFRQLGTFHQYYKGEKTAPVLTIFIGGNHEASNYLITLPYGGWVAPNIYYMGYSNVVRYKGLRIGGISGIYNKYHRNYGHFERLPMTEDTKRSAYHTRHLEAYRFMSVQEPLDIFMSHDWPSNVVHYGNLDQLLRWKPFFAQDIQRGSLGSPMLDSLFSHLKPSRWFAAHLHVRFEAYVRHDPERETRFLALDKPLPRRKYLEILDLNPTNNSENNTEDDDGAVDNDDNLYYDKEWLAALRVTDEYLSIEEKPEKQVPELWVSPRLSLQDELVKVEEIFKGDYKIDKNFSPVEPVTLNGDSDPDRIRNFTNPQTVAFCEKLGIRDPMTLIVSLYNKPHNPAEISLSDEDDEEQEVDDCQSNGVFVIDRKRDKTLVMEQNTCNTTEKLKQDNREDIETNSVKKLKTDDVNC
;
A
#
# COMPACT_ATOMS: atom_id res chain seq x y z
N MET A 1 0.05 27.19 2.91
CA MET A 1 -1.20 26.42 2.67
C MET A 1 -1.43 25.51 3.86
N LYS A 2 -2.66 25.40 4.38
CA LYS A 2 -2.96 24.52 5.52
C LYS A 2 -3.36 23.14 5.02
N VAL A 3 -2.53 22.15 5.31
CA VAL A 3 -2.75 20.74 4.94
C VAL A 3 -3.04 19.93 6.19
N ALA A 4 -4.20 19.31 6.24
CA ALA A 4 -4.55 18.31 7.26
C ALA A 4 -4.04 16.94 6.82
N VAL A 5 -3.37 16.22 7.71
CA VAL A 5 -2.91 14.84 7.46
C VAL A 5 -3.51 13.93 8.51
N VAL A 6 -4.08 12.81 8.07
CA VAL A 6 -4.71 11.80 8.92
C VAL A 6 -4.12 10.43 8.65
N GLY A 7 -4.00 9.64 9.72
CA GLY A 7 -3.64 8.21 9.64
C GLY A 7 -4.80 7.35 9.11
N CYS A 8 -5.05 6.20 9.74
CA CYS A 8 -6.19 5.34 9.39
C CYS A 8 -7.50 5.98 9.87
N ILE A 9 -8.58 5.98 9.06
CA ILE A 9 -9.89 6.50 9.50
C ILE A 9 -10.94 5.43 9.75
N HIS A 10 -10.84 4.25 9.13
CA HIS A 10 -11.80 3.14 9.26
C HIS A 10 -13.27 3.54 9.06
N GLY A 11 -13.55 4.42 8.10
CA GLY A 11 -14.90 4.88 7.76
C GLY A 11 -15.45 6.04 8.61
N GLU A 12 -14.66 6.59 9.55
CA GLU A 12 -15.01 7.73 10.43
C GLU A 12 -14.91 9.10 9.73
N LEU A 13 -15.35 9.19 8.48
CA LEU A 13 -15.14 10.37 7.63
C LEU A 13 -15.82 11.64 8.18
N ASP A 14 -17.07 11.53 8.64
CA ASP A 14 -17.80 12.63 9.30
C ASP A 14 -17.09 13.15 10.55
N THR A 15 -16.54 12.25 11.38
CA THR A 15 -15.80 12.59 12.59
C THR A 15 -14.58 13.46 12.24
N ILE A 16 -13.85 13.09 11.18
CA ILE A 16 -12.72 13.87 10.68
C ILE A 16 -13.19 15.25 10.20
N TYR A 17 -14.17 15.32 9.31
CA TYR A 17 -14.64 16.60 8.77
C TYR A 17 -15.20 17.53 9.85
N GLN A 18 -15.92 17.00 10.84
CA GLN A 18 -16.39 17.80 11.97
C GLN A 18 -15.21 18.37 12.77
N GLN A 19 -14.20 17.54 13.05
CA GLN A 19 -13.00 18.00 13.76
C GLN A 19 -12.23 19.08 12.97
N LEU A 20 -12.15 18.95 11.65
CA LEU A 20 -11.54 19.98 10.80
C LEU A 20 -12.34 21.30 10.88
N ALA A 21 -13.67 21.23 10.79
CA ALA A 21 -14.53 22.41 10.91
C ALA A 21 -14.39 23.09 12.29
N ASP A 22 -14.30 22.30 13.37
CA ASP A 22 -14.05 22.82 14.70
C ASP A 22 -12.69 23.52 14.77
N LEU A 23 -11.63 22.92 14.21
CA LEU A 23 -10.30 23.52 14.18
C LEU A 23 -10.26 24.83 13.38
N GLU A 24 -10.93 24.91 12.25
CA GLU A 24 -11.07 26.15 11.48
C GLU A 24 -11.78 27.24 12.29
N ALA A 25 -12.90 26.89 12.93
CA ALA A 25 -13.71 27.82 13.71
C ALA A 25 -12.95 28.36 14.94
N HIS A 26 -12.19 27.50 15.63
CA HIS A 26 -11.44 27.90 16.82
C HIS A 26 -10.18 28.71 16.52
N ASN A 27 -9.49 28.42 15.40
CA ASN A 27 -8.18 29.00 15.11
C ASN A 27 -8.20 30.10 14.04
N GLY A 28 -9.32 30.32 13.35
CA GLY A 28 -9.46 31.39 12.35
C GLY A 28 -8.66 31.17 11.07
N TYR A 29 -8.41 29.92 10.68
CA TYR A 29 -7.81 29.56 9.39
C TYR A 29 -8.74 28.65 8.58
N LYS A 30 -8.43 28.47 7.29
CA LYS A 30 -9.06 27.48 6.42
C LYS A 30 -8.08 26.38 6.05
N ILE A 31 -8.57 25.15 5.98
CA ILE A 31 -7.82 23.97 5.58
C ILE A 31 -8.03 23.79 4.07
N ASP A 32 -6.93 23.78 3.34
CA ASP A 32 -6.95 23.75 1.87
C ASP A 32 -7.00 22.32 1.31
N LEU A 33 -6.48 21.34 2.08
CA LEU A 33 -6.30 19.96 1.65
C LEU A 33 -6.35 19.00 2.84
N LEU A 34 -7.01 17.86 2.67
CA LEU A 34 -6.96 16.72 3.58
C LEU A 34 -6.26 15.53 2.89
N LEU A 35 -5.23 15.00 3.54
CA LEU A 35 -4.50 13.79 3.12
C LEU A 35 -4.78 12.65 4.08
N ILE A 36 -5.25 11.50 3.57
CA ILE A 36 -5.55 10.30 4.37
C ILE A 36 -4.63 9.16 3.95
N CYS A 37 -3.84 8.65 4.89
CA CYS A 37 -2.78 7.68 4.64
C CYS A 37 -3.28 6.22 4.63
N GLY A 38 -4.50 5.95 4.16
CA GLY A 38 -5.06 4.59 4.05
C GLY A 38 -6.09 4.20 5.10
N ASP A 39 -6.59 2.98 4.97
CA ASP A 39 -7.75 2.45 5.70
C ASP A 39 -8.92 3.45 5.68
N PHE A 40 -9.24 3.92 4.46
CA PHE A 40 -10.29 4.88 4.20
C PHE A 40 -11.68 4.23 4.31
N GLN A 41 -11.83 2.99 3.84
CA GLN A 41 -13.08 2.24 3.76
C GLN A 41 -14.12 2.91 2.86
N SER A 42 -13.86 2.96 1.56
CA SER A 42 -14.76 3.46 0.51
C SER A 42 -15.97 2.53 0.23
N ILE A 43 -16.64 2.08 1.29
CA ILE A 43 -17.75 1.11 1.26
C ILE A 43 -19.03 1.81 0.75
N ARG A 44 -19.53 1.38 -0.41
CA ARG A 44 -20.69 2.01 -1.07
C ARG A 44 -22.02 1.53 -0.51
N ASN A 45 -22.06 0.27 -0.03
CA ASN A 45 -23.16 -0.34 0.71
C ASN A 45 -22.67 -1.62 1.43
N GLU A 46 -23.55 -2.30 2.18
CA GLU A 46 -23.20 -3.49 2.96
C GLU A 46 -22.70 -4.67 2.10
N ASN A 47 -23.04 -4.75 0.82
CA ASN A 47 -22.59 -5.85 -0.04
C ASN A 47 -21.08 -5.76 -0.33
N ASP A 48 -20.46 -4.59 -0.24
CA ASP A 48 -19.00 -4.45 -0.36
C ASP A 48 -18.26 -5.16 0.80
N PHE A 49 -18.94 -5.52 1.91
CA PHE A 49 -18.33 -6.36 2.95
C PHE A 49 -17.96 -7.77 2.46
N LYS A 50 -18.50 -8.22 1.33
CA LYS A 50 -18.09 -9.47 0.68
C LYS A 50 -16.67 -9.38 0.11
N CYS A 51 -16.14 -8.17 -0.10
CA CYS A 51 -14.88 -7.93 -0.80
C CYS A 51 -13.81 -7.24 0.07
N ILE A 52 -14.04 -7.10 1.38
CA ILE A 52 -13.13 -6.44 2.32
C ILE A 52 -12.57 -7.44 3.34
N SER A 53 -11.28 -7.29 3.66
CA SER A 53 -10.61 -8.11 4.67
C SER A 53 -10.80 -7.54 6.08
N ILE A 54 -12.04 -7.50 6.57
CA ILE A 54 -12.38 -7.11 7.95
C ILE A 54 -13.13 -8.26 8.64
N PRO A 55 -12.72 -8.69 9.85
CA PRO A 55 -13.46 -9.67 10.64
C PRO A 55 -14.91 -9.23 10.86
N VAL A 56 -15.87 -10.14 10.71
CA VAL A 56 -17.32 -9.85 10.71
C VAL A 56 -17.75 -8.97 11.89
N LYS A 57 -17.25 -9.26 13.10
CA LYS A 57 -17.58 -8.51 14.32
C LYS A 57 -17.15 -7.04 14.35
N PHE A 58 -16.27 -6.63 13.45
CA PHE A 58 -15.75 -5.25 13.35
C PHE A 58 -16.29 -4.51 12.13
N ARG A 59 -17.15 -5.13 11.32
CA ARG A 59 -17.71 -4.51 10.13
C ARG A 59 -18.66 -3.38 10.53
N GLN A 60 -18.39 -2.20 10.00
CA GLN A 60 -19.23 -1.01 10.16
C GLN A 60 -19.26 -0.28 8.82
N LEU A 61 -20.47 0.10 8.38
CA LEU A 61 -20.67 0.72 7.06
C LEU A 61 -19.98 2.09 6.96
N GLY A 62 -19.78 2.76 8.09
CA GLY A 62 -19.26 4.13 8.12
C GLY A 62 -20.18 5.10 7.38
N THR A 63 -19.60 6.22 6.95
CA THR A 63 -20.37 7.34 6.38
C THR A 63 -20.11 7.57 4.88
N PHE A 64 -19.09 6.91 4.31
CA PHE A 64 -18.70 7.13 2.91
C PHE A 64 -19.83 6.94 1.89
N HIS A 65 -20.70 5.95 2.08
CA HIS A 65 -21.83 5.69 1.18
C HIS A 65 -22.74 6.93 0.94
N GLN A 66 -22.83 7.84 1.91
CA GLN A 66 -23.61 9.08 1.80
C GLN A 66 -22.93 10.08 0.85
N TYR A 67 -21.60 10.15 0.87
CA TYR A 67 -20.81 10.95 -0.07
C TYR A 67 -20.86 10.35 -1.48
N TYR A 68 -20.76 9.02 -1.58
CA TYR A 68 -20.86 8.30 -2.85
C TYR A 68 -22.21 8.55 -3.56
N LYS A 69 -23.32 8.53 -2.82
CA LYS A 69 -24.67 8.78 -3.34
C LYS A 69 -24.98 10.26 -3.57
N GLY A 70 -24.10 11.17 -3.16
CA GLY A 70 -24.33 12.61 -3.26
C GLY A 70 -25.27 13.19 -2.19
N GLU A 71 -25.58 12.44 -1.13
CA GLU A 71 -26.32 12.94 0.03
C GLU A 71 -25.47 13.94 0.85
N LYS A 72 -24.14 13.77 0.79
CA LYS A 72 -23.14 14.66 1.38
C LYS A 72 -22.07 15.02 0.36
N THR A 73 -21.34 16.10 0.62
CA THR A 73 -20.18 16.52 -0.17
C THR A 73 -19.01 16.79 0.78
N ALA A 74 -17.81 16.37 0.43
CA ALA A 74 -16.63 16.61 1.25
C ALA A 74 -16.34 18.13 1.30
N PRO A 75 -16.23 18.73 2.50
CA PRO A 75 -16.08 20.18 2.65
C PRO A 75 -14.70 20.70 2.25
N VAL A 76 -13.72 19.81 2.12
CA VAL A 76 -12.34 20.10 1.73
C VAL A 76 -11.87 19.03 0.75
N LEU A 77 -11.03 19.40 -0.22
CA LEU A 77 -10.43 18.43 -1.14
C LEU A 77 -9.73 17.34 -0.31
N THR A 78 -10.16 16.11 -0.51
CA THR A 78 -9.68 14.95 0.25
C THR A 78 -8.97 14.01 -0.71
N ILE A 79 -7.66 13.81 -0.50
CA ILE A 79 -6.86 12.84 -1.24
C ILE A 79 -6.52 11.68 -0.31
N PHE A 80 -6.70 10.45 -0.78
CA PHE A 80 -6.34 9.28 -0.01
C PHE A 80 -5.63 8.21 -0.85
N ILE A 81 -4.79 7.44 -0.18
CA ILE A 81 -4.25 6.16 -0.66
C ILE A 81 -5.03 5.01 0.01
N GLY A 82 -4.93 3.79 -0.52
CA GLY A 82 -5.57 2.61 0.06
C GLY A 82 -4.72 1.99 1.18
N GLY A 83 -5.38 1.47 2.22
CA GLY A 83 -4.75 0.61 3.24
C GLY A 83 -5.08 -0.86 3.04
N ASN A 84 -5.14 -1.62 4.13
CA ASN A 84 -5.50 -3.05 4.12
C ASN A 84 -6.98 -3.32 4.44
N HIS A 85 -7.72 -2.32 4.90
CA HIS A 85 -9.16 -2.38 5.15
C HIS A 85 -9.92 -1.53 4.13
N GLU A 86 -10.02 -2.02 2.89
CA GLU A 86 -10.64 -1.27 1.80
C GLU A 86 -11.71 -2.06 1.07
N ALA A 87 -12.66 -1.36 0.45
CA ALA A 87 -13.59 -1.95 -0.52
C ALA A 87 -12.81 -2.30 -1.81
N SER A 88 -12.00 -3.36 -1.75
CA SER A 88 -11.06 -3.73 -2.81
C SER A 88 -11.75 -3.87 -4.16
N ASN A 89 -12.93 -4.49 -4.21
CA ASN A 89 -13.73 -4.60 -5.42
C ASN A 89 -14.03 -3.27 -6.12
N TYR A 90 -14.12 -2.17 -5.37
CA TYR A 90 -14.30 -0.85 -5.95
C TYR A 90 -12.95 -0.22 -6.32
N LEU A 91 -11.97 -0.23 -5.39
CA LEU A 91 -10.68 0.43 -5.61
C LEU A 91 -9.85 -0.20 -6.73
N ILE A 92 -9.94 -1.51 -6.98
CA ILE A 92 -9.25 -2.16 -8.10
C ILE A 92 -9.70 -1.63 -9.47
N THR A 93 -10.88 -1.00 -9.55
CA THR A 93 -11.38 -0.37 -10.78
C THR A 93 -10.80 1.02 -11.04
N LEU A 94 -10.01 1.56 -10.10
CA LEU A 94 -9.36 2.86 -10.17
C LEU A 94 -7.82 2.73 -9.96
N PRO A 95 -7.12 1.84 -10.68
CA PRO A 95 -5.70 1.54 -10.44
C PRO A 95 -4.77 2.75 -10.64
N TYR A 96 -5.18 3.71 -11.48
CA TYR A 96 -4.44 4.94 -11.79
C TYR A 96 -5.02 6.18 -11.09
N GLY A 97 -5.91 5.97 -10.12
CA GLY A 97 -6.61 7.01 -9.38
C GLY A 97 -7.88 7.50 -10.04
N GLY A 98 -8.68 8.23 -9.27
CA GLY A 98 -9.97 8.77 -9.72
C GLY A 98 -10.82 9.28 -8.56
N TRP A 99 -11.87 10.03 -8.90
CA TRP A 99 -12.83 10.52 -7.93
C TRP A 99 -13.71 9.37 -7.47
N VAL A 100 -13.78 9.15 -6.15
CA VAL A 100 -14.68 8.15 -5.54
C VAL A 100 -15.97 8.77 -5.00
N ALA A 101 -15.98 10.09 -4.87
CA ALA A 101 -17.12 10.94 -4.58
C ALA A 101 -16.75 12.38 -4.97
N PRO A 102 -17.69 13.33 -5.03
CA PRO A 102 -17.35 14.73 -5.27
C PRO A 102 -16.36 15.23 -4.20
N ASN A 103 -15.23 15.78 -4.66
CA ASN A 103 -14.15 16.32 -3.82
C ASN A 103 -13.36 15.28 -2.98
N ILE A 104 -13.50 13.99 -3.29
CA ILE A 104 -12.72 12.89 -2.70
C ILE A 104 -12.01 12.11 -3.81
N TYR A 105 -10.67 12.18 -3.84
CA TYR A 105 -9.83 11.57 -4.86
C TYR A 105 -9.01 10.41 -4.29
N TYR A 106 -9.14 9.24 -4.90
CA TYR A 106 -8.28 8.08 -4.64
C TYR A 106 -7.05 8.16 -5.54
N MET A 107 -5.86 7.96 -4.98
CA MET A 107 -4.61 7.95 -5.74
C MET A 107 -4.38 6.67 -6.55
N GLY A 108 -5.23 5.65 -6.48
CA GLY A 108 -4.95 4.39 -7.17
C GLY A 108 -3.90 3.55 -6.46
N TYR A 109 -3.36 2.54 -7.15
CA TYR A 109 -2.30 1.71 -6.58
C TYR A 109 -1.03 2.52 -6.31
N SER A 110 -0.69 3.43 -7.24
CA SER A 110 0.27 4.51 -7.04
C SER A 110 0.00 5.68 -7.98
N ASN A 111 0.35 6.90 -7.56
CA ASN A 111 0.20 8.10 -8.38
C ASN A 111 1.10 9.27 -7.91
N VAL A 112 1.31 10.25 -8.80
CA VAL A 112 1.77 11.60 -8.45
C VAL A 112 0.78 12.61 -9.00
N VAL A 113 0.30 13.50 -8.14
CA VAL A 113 -0.64 14.57 -8.50
C VAL A 113 -0.09 15.92 -8.05
N ARG A 114 -0.56 16.99 -8.68
CA ARG A 114 -0.23 18.37 -8.33
C ARG A 114 -1.46 19.13 -7.82
N TYR A 115 -1.28 19.90 -6.75
CA TYR A 115 -2.33 20.73 -6.16
C TYR A 115 -1.73 22.00 -5.56
N LYS A 116 -2.11 23.18 -6.06
CA LYS A 116 -1.64 24.48 -5.53
C LYS A 116 -0.11 24.54 -5.37
N GLY A 117 0.60 24.08 -6.40
CA GLY A 117 2.06 23.99 -6.43
C GLY A 117 2.68 22.84 -5.63
N LEU A 118 1.94 22.11 -4.79
CA LEU A 118 2.44 20.91 -4.13
C LEU A 118 2.48 19.74 -5.11
N ARG A 119 3.58 19.00 -5.12
CA ARG A 119 3.71 17.73 -5.83
C ARG A 119 3.65 16.56 -4.84
N ILE A 120 2.60 15.73 -4.98
CA ILE A 120 2.20 14.75 -3.99
C ILE A 120 2.26 13.35 -4.61
N GLY A 121 3.20 12.53 -4.17
CA GLY A 121 3.28 11.11 -4.49
C GLY A 121 2.55 10.24 -3.47
N GLY A 122 2.00 9.12 -3.91
CA GLY A 122 1.31 8.18 -3.03
C GLY A 122 1.39 6.75 -3.52
N ILE A 123 1.55 5.80 -2.60
CA ILE A 123 1.54 4.36 -2.87
C ILE A 123 0.61 3.65 -1.88
N SER A 124 -0.34 2.90 -2.43
CA SER A 124 -1.37 2.20 -1.67
C SER A 124 -0.90 0.82 -1.19
N GLY A 125 -1.54 0.34 -0.13
CA GLY A 125 -1.41 -1.03 0.35
C GLY A 125 -0.32 -1.25 1.39
N ILE A 126 -0.14 -2.52 1.74
CA ILE A 126 0.90 -2.99 2.67
C ILE A 126 1.82 -4.01 2.00
N TYR A 127 3.01 -4.19 2.56
CA TYR A 127 3.97 -5.11 2.00
C TYR A 127 3.62 -6.58 2.29
N ASN A 128 3.73 -7.41 1.25
CA ASN A 128 3.77 -8.86 1.42
C ASN A 128 4.82 -9.46 0.47
N LYS A 129 5.79 -10.17 1.06
CA LYS A 129 6.92 -10.74 0.31
C LYS A 129 6.53 -11.75 -0.77
N TYR A 130 5.39 -12.43 -0.62
CA TYR A 130 4.92 -13.44 -1.58
C TYR A 130 4.20 -12.80 -2.75
N HIS A 131 3.40 -11.77 -2.48
CA HIS A 131 2.56 -11.13 -3.51
C HIS A 131 3.26 -9.98 -4.23
N ARG A 132 4.39 -9.46 -3.72
CA ARG A 132 5.07 -8.29 -4.32
C ARG A 132 5.36 -8.45 -5.82
N ASN A 133 5.64 -9.68 -6.29
CA ASN A 133 5.97 -9.94 -7.70
C ASN A 133 4.79 -10.47 -8.51
N TYR A 134 3.58 -10.44 -7.95
CA TYR A 134 2.38 -10.87 -8.66
C TYR A 134 1.84 -9.78 -9.58
N GLY A 135 1.06 -10.19 -10.58
CA GLY A 135 0.18 -9.26 -11.29
C GLY A 135 -1.04 -8.88 -10.44
N HIS A 136 -1.93 -8.11 -11.06
CA HIS A 136 -3.24 -7.75 -10.52
C HIS A 136 -4.30 -8.65 -11.14
N PHE A 137 -4.45 -9.85 -10.57
CA PHE A 137 -5.31 -10.93 -11.07
C PHE A 137 -6.64 -11.03 -10.32
N GLU A 138 -6.80 -10.22 -9.26
CA GLU A 138 -7.96 -10.24 -8.40
C GLU A 138 -9.24 -9.92 -9.16
N ARG A 139 -10.26 -10.75 -8.96
CA ARG A 139 -11.53 -10.69 -9.66
C ARG A 139 -12.68 -11.12 -8.76
N LEU A 140 -13.86 -10.66 -9.09
CA LEU A 140 -15.11 -11.07 -8.48
C LEU A 140 -15.56 -12.45 -9.00
N PRO A 141 -16.16 -13.30 -8.13
CA PRO A 141 -16.23 -13.15 -6.67
C PRO A 141 -14.86 -13.38 -6.00
N MET A 142 -14.53 -12.56 -5.00
CA MET A 142 -13.26 -12.65 -4.29
C MET A 142 -13.28 -13.71 -3.18
N THR A 143 -12.26 -14.56 -3.18
CA THR A 143 -11.89 -15.46 -2.06
C THR A 143 -11.26 -14.68 -0.91
N GLU A 144 -11.08 -15.31 0.26
CA GLU A 144 -10.35 -14.68 1.38
C GLU A 144 -8.90 -14.35 1.03
N ASP A 145 -8.24 -15.16 0.20
CA ASP A 145 -6.88 -14.88 -0.26
C ASP A 145 -6.81 -13.72 -1.24
N THR A 146 -7.74 -13.65 -2.21
CA THR A 146 -7.77 -12.54 -3.18
C THR A 146 -8.20 -11.22 -2.54
N LYS A 147 -9.04 -11.24 -1.49
CA LYS A 147 -9.29 -10.05 -0.65
C LYS A 147 -8.00 -9.51 -0.05
N ARG A 148 -7.11 -10.40 0.41
CA ARG A 148 -5.81 -10.03 0.99
C ARG A 148 -4.82 -9.56 -0.07
N SER A 149 -4.72 -10.28 -1.18
CA SER A 149 -3.78 -9.94 -2.24
C SER A 149 -4.10 -8.60 -2.90
N ALA A 150 -5.38 -8.21 -3.01
CA ALA A 150 -5.80 -6.97 -3.65
C ALA A 150 -5.18 -5.70 -3.04
N TYR A 151 -4.88 -5.70 -1.73
CA TYR A 151 -4.27 -4.55 -1.06
C TYR A 151 -2.76 -4.71 -0.80
N HIS A 152 -2.13 -5.80 -1.24
CA HIS A 152 -0.68 -5.93 -1.13
C HIS A 152 0.00 -5.16 -2.26
N THR A 153 0.86 -4.21 -1.90
CA THR A 153 1.59 -3.38 -2.89
C THR A 153 2.42 -4.27 -3.83
N ARG A 154 2.32 -4.09 -5.15
CA ARG A 154 3.19 -4.79 -6.10
C ARG A 154 4.46 -4.01 -6.33
N HIS A 155 5.47 -4.75 -6.74
CA HIS A 155 6.78 -4.24 -7.10
C HIS A 155 6.71 -3.33 -8.34
N LEU A 156 5.72 -3.54 -9.22
CA LEU A 156 5.44 -2.66 -10.36
C LEU A 156 5.18 -1.22 -9.91
N GLU A 157 4.33 -1.02 -8.91
CA GLU A 157 4.01 0.34 -8.42
C GLU A 157 5.23 1.04 -7.82
N ALA A 158 6.08 0.31 -7.09
CA ALA A 158 7.34 0.85 -6.59
C ALA A 158 8.33 1.14 -7.73
N TYR A 159 8.43 0.26 -8.71
CA TYR A 159 9.35 0.43 -9.84
C TYR A 159 9.02 1.67 -10.69
N ARG A 160 7.72 2.00 -10.85
CA ARG A 160 7.29 3.26 -11.49
C ARG A 160 7.91 4.49 -10.84
N PHE A 161 7.93 4.54 -9.51
CA PHE A 161 8.53 5.66 -8.77
C PHE A 161 10.04 5.76 -8.94
N MET A 162 10.74 4.68 -9.29
CA MET A 162 12.19 4.75 -9.56
C MET A 162 12.52 5.59 -10.80
N SER A 163 11.52 5.91 -11.63
CA SER A 163 11.67 6.78 -12.80
C SER A 163 11.43 8.26 -12.50
N VAL A 164 10.92 8.59 -11.30
CA VAL A 164 10.60 9.96 -10.89
C VAL A 164 11.86 10.67 -10.42
N GLN A 165 12.25 11.73 -11.12
CA GLN A 165 13.48 12.50 -10.86
C GLN A 165 13.20 13.86 -10.25
N GLU A 166 12.09 14.49 -10.63
CA GLU A 166 11.71 15.75 -10.02
C GLU A 166 11.46 15.55 -8.51
N PRO A 167 11.82 16.52 -7.64
CA PRO A 167 11.54 16.42 -6.22
C PRO A 167 10.04 16.31 -5.92
N LEU A 168 9.71 15.62 -4.83
CA LEU A 168 8.35 15.57 -4.29
C LEU A 168 8.28 16.36 -2.98
N ASP A 169 7.24 17.17 -2.81
CA ASP A 169 7.00 17.85 -1.53
C ASP A 169 6.48 16.85 -0.48
N ILE A 170 5.57 15.96 -0.91
CA ILE A 170 4.89 15.00 -0.05
C ILE A 170 4.93 13.63 -0.71
N PHE A 171 5.23 12.60 0.09
CA PHE A 171 4.98 11.21 -0.25
C PHE A 171 4.11 10.53 0.80
N MET A 172 3.12 9.76 0.37
CA MET A 172 2.19 9.04 1.23
C MET A 172 2.34 7.54 1.04
N SER A 173 2.42 6.78 2.13
CA SER A 173 2.32 5.33 2.14
C SER A 173 1.44 4.87 3.28
N HIS A 174 0.75 3.73 3.18
CA HIS A 174 -0.02 3.24 4.33
C HIS A 174 0.93 2.61 5.36
N ASP A 175 1.75 1.67 4.90
CA ASP A 175 2.82 1.06 5.69
C ASP A 175 4.05 1.97 5.81
N TRP A 176 4.96 1.66 6.73
CA TRP A 176 6.17 2.45 6.97
C TRP A 176 7.34 1.95 6.12
N PRO A 177 8.29 2.80 5.71
CA PRO A 177 9.62 2.33 5.32
C PRO A 177 10.26 1.57 6.49
N SER A 178 10.71 0.33 6.27
CA SER A 178 11.17 -0.56 7.34
C SER A 178 12.26 0.05 8.21
N ASN A 179 13.18 0.81 7.62
CA ASN A 179 14.33 1.36 8.35
C ASN A 179 14.05 2.72 9.02
N VAL A 180 12.88 3.33 8.80
CA VAL A 180 12.59 4.69 9.30
C VAL A 180 12.59 4.79 10.83
N VAL A 181 12.30 3.69 11.51
CA VAL A 181 12.28 3.59 12.97
C VAL A 181 13.63 3.93 13.62
N HIS A 182 14.73 3.78 12.89
CA HIS A 182 16.08 4.07 13.36
C HIS A 182 16.44 5.56 13.33
N TYR A 183 15.58 6.40 12.76
CA TYR A 183 15.79 7.85 12.61
C TYR A 183 14.88 8.68 13.52
N GLY A 184 14.19 8.04 14.46
CA GLY A 184 13.33 8.68 15.46
C GLY A 184 13.60 8.16 16.87
N ASN A 185 12.67 8.40 17.79
CA ASN A 185 12.79 7.94 19.18
C ASN A 185 12.37 6.46 19.32
N LEU A 186 13.27 5.55 18.90
CA LEU A 186 13.04 4.11 18.93
C LEU A 186 12.73 3.59 20.35
N ASP A 187 13.42 4.11 21.37
CA ASP A 187 13.18 3.70 22.76
C ASP A 187 11.74 4.01 23.20
N GLN A 188 11.21 5.18 22.83
CA GLN A 188 9.82 5.53 23.12
C GLN A 188 8.84 4.64 22.35
N LEU A 189 9.12 4.37 21.08
CA LEU A 189 8.30 3.47 20.25
C LEU A 189 8.22 2.08 20.89
N LEU A 190 9.35 1.51 21.30
CA LEU A 190 9.41 0.19 21.93
C LEU A 190 8.82 0.16 23.34
N ARG A 191 8.80 1.28 24.07
CA ARG A 191 8.04 1.38 25.32
C ARG A 191 6.54 1.29 25.09
N TRP A 192 6.02 1.90 24.02
CA TRP A 192 4.60 1.84 23.68
C TRP A 192 4.18 0.56 22.97
N LYS A 193 5.07 -0.02 22.16
CA LYS A 193 4.83 -1.21 21.34
C LYS A 193 6.01 -2.19 21.48
N PRO A 194 6.17 -2.88 22.64
CA PRO A 194 7.35 -3.73 22.89
C PRO A 194 7.53 -4.87 21.89
N PHE A 195 6.44 -5.37 21.30
CA PHE A 195 6.47 -6.44 20.30
C PHE A 195 7.18 -6.05 19.00
N PHE A 196 7.23 -4.75 18.66
CA PHE A 196 8.00 -4.27 17.50
C PHE A 196 9.49 -4.55 17.63
N ALA A 197 10.04 -4.77 18.82
CA ALA A 197 11.46 -5.09 18.98
C ALA A 197 11.85 -6.34 18.18
N GLN A 198 11.01 -7.38 18.20
CA GLN A 198 11.27 -8.62 17.43
C GLN A 198 11.06 -8.40 15.94
N ASP A 199 10.04 -7.62 15.55
CA ASP A 199 9.74 -7.35 14.14
C ASP A 199 10.84 -6.52 13.49
N ILE A 200 11.37 -5.52 14.19
CA ILE A 200 12.52 -4.71 13.74
C ILE A 200 13.76 -5.60 13.62
N GLN A 201 14.05 -6.43 14.62
CA GLN A 201 15.21 -7.33 14.59
C GLN A 201 15.16 -8.31 13.41
N ARG A 202 13.96 -8.77 13.03
CA ARG A 202 13.76 -9.68 11.90
C ARG A 202 13.63 -8.97 10.55
N GLY A 203 13.56 -7.64 10.53
CA GLY A 203 13.28 -6.86 9.32
C GLY A 203 11.87 -7.08 8.77
N SER A 204 10.90 -7.40 9.63
CA SER A 204 9.50 -7.66 9.26
C SER A 204 8.55 -6.51 9.59
N LEU A 205 9.03 -5.43 10.23
CA LEU A 205 8.25 -4.22 10.43
C LEU A 205 8.36 -3.32 9.19
N GLY A 206 7.22 -2.86 8.68
CA GLY A 206 7.19 -1.98 7.51
C GLY A 206 7.46 -2.70 6.18
N SER A 207 7.70 -1.89 5.16
CA SER A 207 7.95 -2.31 3.79
C SER A 207 9.38 -2.01 3.35
N PRO A 208 10.15 -3.05 2.95
CA PRO A 208 11.49 -2.85 2.38
C PRO A 208 11.45 -2.22 0.98
N MET A 209 10.32 -2.33 0.26
CA MET A 209 10.17 -1.62 -1.03
C MET A 209 10.15 -0.11 -0.80
N LEU A 210 9.51 0.35 0.28
CA LEU A 210 9.44 1.76 0.63
C LEU A 210 10.80 2.33 1.05
N ASP A 211 11.72 1.53 1.62
CA ASP A 211 13.08 2.01 1.89
C ASP A 211 13.83 2.40 0.61
N SER A 212 13.63 1.64 -0.47
CA SER A 212 14.22 1.96 -1.77
C SER A 212 13.64 3.27 -2.32
N LEU A 213 12.32 3.45 -2.22
CA LEU A 213 11.66 4.69 -2.64
C LEU A 213 12.07 5.88 -1.77
N PHE A 214 12.17 5.69 -0.46
CA PHE A 214 12.59 6.71 0.49
C PHE A 214 13.99 7.23 0.15
N SER A 215 14.90 6.31 -0.18
CA SER A 215 16.28 6.64 -0.56
C SER A 215 16.37 7.32 -1.93
N HIS A 216 15.48 6.97 -2.85
CA HIS A 216 15.45 7.51 -4.21
C HIS A 216 14.77 8.88 -4.29
N LEU A 217 13.52 8.97 -3.84
CA LEU A 217 12.64 10.13 -4.00
C LEU A 217 12.97 11.28 -3.05
N LYS A 218 13.46 10.97 -1.84
CA LYS A 218 13.88 11.94 -0.82
C LYS A 218 12.89 13.11 -0.63
N PRO A 219 11.57 12.85 -0.45
CA PRO A 219 10.57 13.89 -0.41
C PRO A 219 10.76 14.81 0.81
N SER A 220 10.28 16.05 0.77
CA SER A 220 10.36 16.93 1.95
C SER A 220 9.58 16.36 3.15
N ARG A 221 8.43 15.74 2.87
CA ARG A 221 7.57 15.09 3.86
C ARG A 221 7.23 13.66 3.45
N TRP A 222 7.23 12.75 4.42
CA TRP A 222 6.70 11.40 4.24
C TRP A 222 5.61 11.15 5.29
N PHE A 223 4.40 10.80 4.86
CA PHE A 223 3.29 10.50 5.75
C PHE A 223 2.91 9.02 5.69
N ALA A 224 2.71 8.40 6.87
CA ALA A 224 2.33 7.01 6.99
C ALA A 224 1.30 6.71 8.09
N ALA A 225 0.77 5.49 8.13
CA ALA A 225 -0.24 5.06 9.08
C ALA A 225 -0.03 3.60 9.51
N HIS A 226 -1.08 2.76 9.48
CA HIS A 226 -1.10 1.31 9.71
C HIS A 226 -0.75 0.83 11.13
N LEU A 227 0.39 1.23 11.68
CA LEU A 227 0.92 0.71 12.95
C LEU A 227 0.23 1.24 14.22
N HIS A 228 -0.75 2.14 14.04
CA HIS A 228 -1.58 2.74 15.10
C HIS A 228 -0.74 3.28 16.26
N VAL A 229 0.21 4.15 15.91
CA VAL A 229 1.08 4.88 16.84
C VAL A 229 1.61 6.12 16.12
N ARG A 230 1.63 7.27 16.81
CA ARG A 230 2.34 8.43 16.29
C ARG A 230 3.84 8.21 16.39
N PHE A 231 4.56 8.45 15.32
CA PHE A 231 6.00 8.43 15.30
C PHE A 231 6.55 9.48 14.35
N GLU A 232 7.63 10.13 14.77
CA GLU A 232 8.31 11.16 14.00
C GLU A 232 9.77 10.75 13.84
N ALA A 233 10.29 10.95 12.64
CA ALA A 233 11.68 10.71 12.32
C ALA A 233 12.19 11.77 11.34
N TYR A 234 13.48 12.09 11.44
CA TYR A 234 14.14 13.11 10.63
C TYR A 234 15.29 12.43 9.91
N VAL A 235 15.14 12.22 8.61
CA VAL A 235 16.12 11.50 7.80
C VAL A 235 16.86 12.49 6.93
N ARG A 236 18.10 12.78 7.30
CA ARG A 236 18.99 13.65 6.54
C ARG A 236 19.64 12.88 5.40
N HIS A 237 19.40 13.31 4.17
CA HIS A 237 19.96 12.69 2.96
C HIS A 237 21.30 13.30 2.59
N ASP A 238 21.43 14.61 2.75
CA ASP A 238 22.66 15.39 2.54
C ASP A 238 22.57 16.71 3.35
N PRO A 239 23.56 17.63 3.29
CA PRO A 239 23.52 18.85 4.09
C PRO A 239 22.29 19.73 3.87
N GLU A 240 21.66 19.67 2.70
CA GLU A 240 20.59 20.57 2.27
C GLU A 240 19.23 19.87 2.17
N ARG A 241 19.20 18.53 2.10
CA ARG A 241 17.98 17.73 1.98
C ARG A 241 17.72 16.84 3.20
N GLU A 242 16.53 17.01 3.78
CA GLU A 242 16.00 16.21 4.88
C GLU A 242 14.55 15.81 4.57
N THR A 243 14.21 14.54 4.79
CA THR A 243 12.82 14.08 4.82
C THR A 243 12.33 14.05 6.26
N ARG A 244 11.18 14.71 6.51
CA ARG A 244 10.48 14.63 7.78
C ARG A 244 9.37 13.59 7.69
N PHE A 245 9.58 12.46 8.34
CA PHE A 245 8.63 11.37 8.42
C PHE A 245 7.66 11.59 9.58
N LEU A 246 6.37 11.41 9.32
CA LEU A 246 5.31 11.44 10.32
C LEU A 246 4.35 10.28 10.08
N ALA A 247 4.26 9.39 11.05
CA ALA A 247 3.21 8.40 11.12
C ALA A 247 2.14 8.80 12.14
N LEU A 248 0.88 8.49 11.84
CA LEU A 248 -0.27 8.85 12.66
C LEU A 248 -1.07 7.63 13.11
N ASP A 249 -1.76 7.78 14.24
CA ASP A 249 -2.68 6.77 14.79
C ASP A 249 -4.04 6.83 14.07
N LYS A 250 -5.05 6.15 14.62
CA LYS A 250 -6.44 6.15 14.15
C LYS A 250 -7.39 6.93 15.08
N PRO A 251 -8.60 7.33 14.64
CA PRO A 251 -9.54 8.13 15.44
C PRO A 251 -10.07 7.34 16.63
N LEU A 252 -9.37 7.44 17.74
CA LEU A 252 -9.77 6.91 19.05
C LEU A 252 -9.51 7.97 20.12
N PRO A 253 -10.25 7.94 21.24
CA PRO A 253 -10.07 8.90 22.33
C PRO A 253 -8.60 9.00 22.77
N ARG A 254 -8.10 10.23 22.84
CA ARG A 254 -6.73 10.57 23.27
C ARG A 254 -5.59 10.05 22.35
N ARG A 255 -5.91 9.58 21.14
CA ARG A 255 -4.91 9.22 20.13
C ARG A 255 -4.54 10.41 19.26
N LYS A 256 -3.33 10.38 18.70
CA LYS A 256 -2.80 11.42 17.80
C LYS A 256 -2.90 10.93 16.35
N TYR A 257 -4.04 11.17 15.73
CA TYR A 257 -4.36 10.67 14.39
C TYR A 257 -4.48 11.77 13.33
N LEU A 258 -4.48 13.04 13.73
CA LEU A 258 -4.62 14.22 12.87
C LEU A 258 -3.50 15.22 13.18
N GLU A 259 -2.87 15.77 12.14
CA GLU A 259 -1.91 16.88 12.21
C GLU A 259 -2.29 17.96 11.20
N ILE A 260 -2.22 19.24 11.60
CA ILE A 260 -2.36 20.37 10.67
C ILE A 260 -0.97 20.95 10.41
N LEU A 261 -0.59 20.99 9.14
CA LEU A 261 0.70 21.47 8.68
C LEU A 261 0.54 22.76 7.88
N ASP A 262 1.49 23.67 8.05
CA ASP A 262 1.66 24.79 7.13
C ASP A 262 2.73 24.42 6.11
N LEU A 263 2.30 24.18 4.87
CA LEU A 263 3.16 23.83 3.77
C LEU A 263 3.15 24.96 2.76
N ASN A 264 4.34 25.43 2.39
CA ASN A 264 4.53 26.32 1.27
C ASN A 264 5.12 25.48 0.13
N PRO A 265 4.54 25.52 -1.08
CA PRO A 265 5.16 24.90 -2.24
C PRO A 265 6.61 25.35 -2.35
N THR A 266 7.52 24.42 -2.60
CA THR A 266 8.89 24.80 -2.89
C THR A 266 8.90 25.50 -4.25
N ASN A 267 9.07 26.82 -4.27
CA ASN A 267 9.39 27.56 -5.48
C ASN A 267 10.81 27.14 -5.93
N ASN A 268 10.95 25.98 -6.57
CA ASN A 268 12.19 25.60 -7.24
C ASN A 268 12.34 26.38 -8.57
N SER A 269 12.19 27.70 -8.50
CA SER A 269 12.35 28.64 -9.60
C SER A 269 13.42 29.68 -9.26
N GLU A 270 14.62 29.22 -8.90
CA GLU A 270 15.84 30.05 -9.07
C GLU A 270 16.56 29.74 -10.39
N ASN A 271 16.04 28.80 -11.21
CA ASN A 271 16.59 28.46 -12.53
C ASN A 271 15.58 28.48 -13.68
N ASN A 272 14.36 29.00 -13.49
CA ASN A 272 13.44 29.20 -14.61
C ASN A 272 13.80 30.51 -15.31
N THR A 273 14.49 30.37 -16.45
CA THR A 273 14.48 31.36 -17.52
C THR A 273 13.05 31.83 -17.78
N GLU A 274 12.89 33.10 -18.09
CA GLU A 274 11.63 33.85 -18.29
C GLU A 274 10.70 33.33 -19.42
N ASP A 275 10.87 32.08 -19.86
CA ASP A 275 10.14 31.42 -20.96
C ASP A 275 9.30 30.21 -20.51
N ASP A 276 9.19 29.90 -19.21
CA ASP A 276 8.29 28.85 -18.71
C ASP A 276 6.88 29.41 -18.44
N ASP A 277 6.02 29.31 -19.45
CA ASP A 277 4.58 29.66 -19.45
C ASP A 277 3.72 28.72 -18.56
N GLY A 278 4.35 28.00 -17.62
CA GLY A 278 3.69 27.15 -16.63
C GLY A 278 3.10 27.99 -15.50
N ALA A 279 1.90 28.52 -15.72
CA ALA A 279 1.10 29.13 -14.66
C ALA A 279 1.10 28.22 -13.43
N VAL A 280 1.63 28.68 -12.30
CA VAL A 280 1.48 27.97 -11.02
C VAL A 280 -0.02 27.78 -10.83
N ASP A 281 -0.46 26.51 -10.89
CA ASP A 281 -1.85 26.08 -10.74
C ASP A 281 -2.38 26.46 -9.34
N ASN A 282 -2.71 27.73 -9.15
CA ASN A 282 -3.12 28.33 -7.88
C ASN A 282 -4.63 28.23 -7.64
N ASP A 283 -5.32 27.40 -8.42
CA ASP A 283 -6.75 27.15 -8.25
C ASP A 283 -7.04 25.93 -7.36
N ASP A 284 -8.32 25.65 -7.12
CA ASP A 284 -8.77 24.51 -6.30
C ASP A 284 -8.96 23.22 -7.14
N ASN A 285 -8.21 23.05 -8.23
CA ASN A 285 -8.22 21.85 -9.07
C ASN A 285 -7.01 20.96 -8.81
N LEU A 286 -7.19 19.68 -9.10
CA LEU A 286 -6.14 18.67 -9.06
C LEU A 286 -5.59 18.47 -10.46
N TYR A 287 -4.30 18.24 -10.59
CA TYR A 287 -3.62 18.09 -11.87
C TYR A 287 -2.81 16.80 -11.92
N TYR A 288 -2.77 16.17 -13.08
CA TYR A 288 -1.87 15.06 -13.36
C TYR A 288 -0.43 15.55 -13.35
N ASP A 289 0.50 14.73 -12.87
CA ASP A 289 1.92 15.01 -12.99
C ASP A 289 2.47 14.48 -14.32
N LYS A 290 3.10 15.36 -15.11
CA LYS A 290 3.64 15.04 -16.44
C LYS A 290 4.67 13.90 -16.40
N GLU A 291 5.60 13.95 -15.45
CA GLU A 291 6.63 12.91 -15.28
C GLU A 291 6.01 11.56 -14.91
N TRP A 292 5.00 11.57 -14.04
CA TRP A 292 4.27 10.37 -13.68
C TRP A 292 3.50 9.76 -14.85
N LEU A 293 2.85 10.57 -15.68
CA LEU A 293 2.18 10.08 -16.90
C LEU A 293 3.17 9.38 -17.84
N ALA A 294 4.38 9.92 -17.99
CA ALA A 294 5.45 9.29 -18.76
C ALA A 294 5.93 7.98 -18.10
N ALA A 295 6.07 7.96 -16.78
CA ALA A 295 6.43 6.77 -16.01
C ALA A 295 5.40 5.63 -16.16
N LEU A 296 4.10 5.96 -16.19
CA LEU A 296 3.04 5.00 -16.47
C LEU A 296 3.18 4.37 -17.86
N ARG A 297 3.46 5.20 -18.88
CA ARG A 297 3.61 4.72 -20.27
C ARG A 297 4.84 3.82 -20.44
N VAL A 298 6.00 4.23 -19.93
CA VAL A 298 7.24 3.47 -20.12
C VAL A 298 7.27 2.15 -19.35
N THR A 299 6.52 2.09 -18.25
CA THR A 299 6.40 0.86 -17.43
C THR A 299 5.16 0.04 -17.77
N ASP A 300 4.31 0.50 -18.71
CA ASP A 300 3.04 -0.17 -18.99
C ASP A 300 3.28 -1.63 -19.34
N GLU A 301 4.33 -1.96 -20.11
CA GLU A 301 4.68 -3.32 -20.54
C GLU A 301 4.81 -4.36 -19.41
N TYR A 302 5.05 -3.92 -18.17
CA TYR A 302 5.16 -4.79 -17.00
C TYR A 302 3.82 -5.07 -16.32
N LEU A 303 2.74 -4.37 -16.70
CA LEU A 303 1.40 -4.68 -16.21
C LEU A 303 1.01 -6.11 -16.61
N SER A 304 0.56 -6.86 -15.61
CA SER A 304 0.05 -8.23 -15.75
C SER A 304 -1.24 -8.38 -14.97
N ILE A 305 -2.19 -9.11 -15.55
CA ILE A 305 -3.42 -9.56 -14.89
C ILE A 305 -3.37 -11.05 -14.51
N GLU A 306 -2.21 -11.68 -14.68
CA GLU A 306 -1.93 -13.04 -14.23
C GLU A 306 -1.23 -13.01 -12.88
N GLU A 307 -1.47 -14.00 -12.02
CA GLU A 307 -0.79 -14.12 -10.71
C GLU A 307 0.72 -14.13 -10.88
N LYS A 308 1.24 -14.84 -11.90
CA LYS A 308 2.66 -14.85 -12.25
C LYS A 308 2.87 -14.08 -13.55
N PRO A 309 3.42 -12.85 -13.50
CA PRO A 309 3.71 -12.08 -14.71
C PRO A 309 4.70 -12.80 -15.63
N GLU A 310 4.41 -12.81 -16.93
CA GLU A 310 5.34 -13.30 -17.95
C GLU A 310 6.61 -12.45 -18.00
N LYS A 311 6.44 -11.12 -17.96
CA LYS A 311 7.53 -10.15 -17.92
C LYS A 311 7.78 -9.70 -16.49
N GLN A 312 8.96 -10.03 -15.96
CA GLN A 312 9.37 -9.65 -14.62
C GLN A 312 9.78 -8.18 -14.56
N VAL A 313 9.33 -7.48 -13.52
CA VAL A 313 9.72 -6.10 -13.23
C VAL A 313 11.18 -6.09 -12.74
N PRO A 314 12.03 -5.17 -13.23
CA PRO A 314 13.40 -5.05 -12.73
C PRO A 314 13.45 -4.70 -11.24
N GLU A 315 14.55 -5.07 -10.58
CA GLU A 315 14.75 -4.79 -9.16
C GLU A 315 14.98 -3.29 -8.89
N LEU A 316 14.53 -2.81 -7.72
CA LEU A 316 14.51 -1.36 -7.40
C LEU A 316 15.90 -0.74 -7.27
N TRP A 317 16.95 -1.51 -7.00
CA TRP A 317 18.32 -1.01 -6.95
C TRP A 317 18.97 -0.84 -8.34
N VAL A 318 18.27 -1.24 -9.40
CA VAL A 318 18.69 -1.00 -10.78
C VAL A 318 18.04 0.30 -11.23
N SER A 319 18.85 1.34 -11.51
CA SER A 319 18.34 2.55 -12.15
C SER A 319 17.50 2.16 -13.36
N PRO A 320 16.27 2.69 -13.51
CA PRO A 320 15.47 2.38 -14.68
C PRO A 320 16.29 2.68 -15.92
N ARG A 321 16.47 1.69 -16.79
CA ARG A 321 17.09 1.91 -18.11
C ARG A 321 16.11 2.59 -19.08
N LEU A 322 15.13 3.29 -18.53
CA LEU A 322 13.96 3.82 -19.19
C LEU A 322 14.17 5.32 -19.30
N SER A 323 14.47 5.79 -20.52
CA SER A 323 14.48 7.22 -20.81
C SER A 323 13.05 7.71 -20.85
N LEU A 324 12.69 8.66 -19.99
CA LEU A 324 11.37 9.31 -20.03
C LEU A 324 11.24 10.30 -21.18
N GLN A 325 12.34 10.71 -21.82
CA GLN A 325 12.36 11.83 -22.77
C GLN A 325 11.34 11.66 -23.91
N ASP A 326 11.28 10.48 -24.52
CA ASP A 326 10.36 10.21 -25.63
C ASP A 326 8.90 10.15 -25.18
N GLU A 327 8.64 9.65 -23.97
CA GLU A 327 7.29 9.58 -23.41
C GLU A 327 6.80 10.93 -22.89
N LEU A 328 7.69 11.80 -22.40
CA LEU A 328 7.36 13.17 -22.01
C LEU A 328 6.88 14.01 -23.20
N VAL A 329 7.48 13.83 -24.38
CA VAL A 329 7.03 14.48 -25.62
C VAL A 329 5.63 14.01 -25.99
N LYS A 330 5.37 12.69 -25.96
CA LYS A 330 4.04 12.14 -26.25
C LYS A 330 3.00 12.62 -25.25
N VAL A 331 3.34 12.69 -23.97
CA VAL A 331 2.45 13.21 -22.92
C VAL A 331 2.13 14.69 -23.18
N GLU A 332 3.11 15.50 -23.58
CA GLU A 332 2.87 16.89 -23.98
C GLU A 332 1.93 16.98 -25.19
N GLU A 333 2.09 16.13 -26.21
CA GLU A 333 1.19 16.11 -27.37
C GLU A 333 -0.26 15.70 -27.03
N ILE A 334 -0.43 14.77 -26.09
CA ILE A 334 -1.75 14.28 -25.63
C ILE A 334 -2.49 15.33 -24.80
N PHE A 335 -1.79 15.98 -23.87
CA PHE A 335 -2.41 16.89 -22.88
C PHE A 335 -2.33 18.37 -23.30
N LYS A 336 -1.39 18.74 -24.17
CA LYS A 336 -1.23 20.10 -24.73
C LYS A 336 -1.19 21.18 -23.65
N GLY A 337 -0.40 20.96 -22.61
CA GLY A 337 -0.31 21.82 -21.42
C GLY A 337 -1.49 21.75 -20.44
N ASP A 338 -2.62 21.12 -20.79
CA ASP A 338 -3.77 20.98 -19.88
C ASP A 338 -3.75 19.62 -19.16
N TYR A 339 -3.16 19.62 -17.97
CA TYR A 339 -3.06 18.45 -17.10
C TYR A 339 -4.17 18.38 -16.05
N LYS A 340 -5.19 19.23 -16.14
CA LYS A 340 -6.27 19.27 -15.15
C LYS A 340 -7.01 17.93 -15.09
N ILE A 341 -7.26 17.45 -13.87
CA ILE A 341 -8.09 16.28 -13.61
C ILE A 341 -9.55 16.73 -13.56
N ASP A 342 -10.34 16.28 -14.53
CA ASP A 342 -11.77 16.58 -14.60
C ASP A 342 -12.51 16.06 -13.37
N LYS A 343 -13.43 16.86 -12.81
CA LYS A 343 -14.33 16.47 -11.72
C LYS A 343 -15.48 15.61 -12.26
N ASN A 344 -15.15 14.44 -12.81
CA ASN A 344 -16.04 13.55 -13.57
C ASN A 344 -16.60 12.38 -12.74
N PHE A 345 -16.70 12.53 -11.41
CA PHE A 345 -17.30 11.51 -10.57
C PHE A 345 -18.73 11.20 -11.00
N SER A 346 -19.03 9.91 -11.12
CA SER A 346 -20.38 9.39 -11.19
C SER A 346 -20.46 8.04 -10.48
N PRO A 347 -21.58 7.70 -9.83
CA PRO A 347 -21.82 6.34 -9.35
C PRO A 347 -21.74 5.35 -10.50
N VAL A 348 -21.03 4.24 -10.28
CA VAL A 348 -20.70 3.23 -11.31
C VAL A 348 -21.34 1.90 -10.96
N GLU A 349 -21.77 1.14 -11.96
CA GLU A 349 -22.24 -0.23 -11.74
C GLU A 349 -21.18 -1.05 -10.96
N PRO A 350 -21.60 -1.98 -10.08
CA PRO A 350 -22.98 -2.38 -9.83
C PRO A 350 -23.77 -1.46 -8.89
N VAL A 351 -23.12 -0.53 -8.20
CA VAL A 351 -23.75 0.33 -7.18
C VAL A 351 -24.04 1.71 -7.77
N THR A 352 -25.29 1.95 -8.15
CA THR A 352 -25.73 3.23 -8.72
C THR A 352 -26.71 3.94 -7.79
N LEU A 353 -27.15 5.14 -8.17
CA LEU A 353 -28.23 5.84 -7.45
C LEU A 353 -29.55 5.05 -7.46
N ASN A 354 -29.75 4.18 -8.44
CA ASN A 354 -30.96 3.36 -8.59
C ASN A 354 -30.91 2.06 -7.75
N GLY A 355 -29.79 1.78 -7.08
CA GLY A 355 -29.60 0.58 -6.27
C GLY A 355 -28.37 -0.23 -6.66
N ASP A 356 -28.34 -1.47 -6.18
CA ASP A 356 -27.22 -2.41 -6.37
C ASP A 356 -27.66 -3.55 -7.29
N SER A 357 -27.08 -3.59 -8.50
CA SER A 357 -27.41 -4.59 -9.53
C SER A 357 -26.61 -5.90 -9.40
N ASP A 358 -25.65 -5.99 -8.48
CA ASP A 358 -24.86 -7.20 -8.23
C ASP A 358 -24.61 -7.38 -6.72
N PRO A 359 -25.66 -7.60 -5.92
CA PRO A 359 -25.54 -7.67 -4.47
C PRO A 359 -24.62 -8.81 -4.02
N ASP A 360 -24.41 -9.83 -4.84
CA ASP A 360 -23.53 -10.97 -4.56
C ASP A 360 -22.07 -10.78 -4.96
N ARG A 361 -21.75 -9.66 -5.63
CA ARG A 361 -20.38 -9.30 -6.03
C ARG A 361 -19.75 -10.41 -6.87
N ILE A 362 -20.44 -10.81 -7.93
CA ILE A 362 -20.03 -11.88 -8.84
C ILE A 362 -19.47 -11.29 -10.14
N ARG A 363 -19.96 -10.13 -10.58
CA ARG A 363 -19.65 -9.56 -11.89
C ARG A 363 -18.51 -8.55 -11.80
N ASN A 364 -17.40 -8.84 -12.49
CA ASN A 364 -16.33 -7.86 -12.71
C ASN A 364 -16.86 -6.69 -13.55
N PHE A 365 -16.41 -5.48 -13.22
CA PHE A 365 -16.84 -4.24 -13.87
C PHE A 365 -15.67 -3.28 -14.03
N THR A 366 -15.79 -2.35 -14.97
CA THR A 366 -14.80 -1.30 -15.23
C THR A 366 -15.28 0.04 -14.66
N ASN A 367 -14.38 1.00 -14.54
CA ASN A 367 -14.72 2.37 -14.17
C ASN A 367 -14.56 3.29 -15.39
N PRO A 368 -15.59 4.07 -15.78
CA PRO A 368 -15.49 5.00 -16.91
C PRO A 368 -14.34 6.00 -16.80
N GLN A 369 -13.99 6.43 -15.58
CA GLN A 369 -12.85 7.34 -15.37
C GLN A 369 -11.54 6.69 -15.78
N THR A 370 -11.31 5.44 -15.36
CA THR A 370 -10.09 4.69 -15.70
C THR A 370 -10.06 4.31 -17.17
N VAL A 371 -11.19 3.87 -17.74
CA VAL A 371 -11.28 3.55 -19.18
C VAL A 371 -10.88 4.77 -20.01
N ALA A 372 -11.51 5.93 -19.76
CA ALA A 372 -11.20 7.17 -20.48
C ALA A 372 -9.75 7.63 -20.27
N PHE A 373 -9.22 7.50 -19.06
CA PHE A 373 -7.83 7.82 -18.76
C PHE A 373 -6.85 6.93 -19.53
N CYS A 374 -7.06 5.61 -19.51
CA CYS A 374 -6.21 4.65 -20.21
C CYS A 374 -6.28 4.82 -21.73
N GLU A 375 -7.46 5.08 -22.29
CA GLU A 375 -7.64 5.39 -23.71
C GLU A 375 -6.91 6.68 -24.11
N LYS A 376 -7.06 7.77 -23.33
CA LYS A 376 -6.38 9.05 -23.58
C LYS A 376 -4.86 8.90 -23.50
N LEU A 377 -4.38 8.24 -22.44
CA LEU A 377 -2.94 8.09 -22.20
C LEU A 377 -2.32 6.99 -23.07
N GLY A 378 -3.10 6.08 -23.64
CA GLY A 378 -2.60 4.95 -24.45
C GLY A 378 -1.87 3.89 -23.62
N ILE A 379 -2.42 3.53 -22.47
CA ILE A 379 -1.93 2.46 -21.57
C ILE A 379 -3.02 1.42 -21.30
N ARG A 380 -2.67 0.30 -20.67
CA ARG A 380 -3.61 -0.80 -20.42
C ARG A 380 -4.44 -0.57 -19.15
N ASP A 381 -5.74 -0.85 -19.24
CA ASP A 381 -6.65 -0.95 -18.08
C ASP A 381 -6.77 -2.43 -17.63
N PRO A 382 -6.26 -2.80 -16.44
CA PRO A 382 -6.31 -4.17 -15.95
C PRO A 382 -7.74 -4.72 -15.82
N MET A 383 -8.72 -3.91 -15.41
CA MET A 383 -10.10 -4.39 -15.27
C MET A 383 -10.78 -4.59 -16.63
N THR A 384 -10.48 -3.74 -17.61
CA THR A 384 -10.93 -3.96 -18.99
C THR A 384 -10.36 -5.27 -19.55
N LEU A 385 -9.09 -5.58 -19.28
CA LEU A 385 -8.48 -6.85 -19.68
C LEU A 385 -9.16 -8.05 -18.99
N ILE A 386 -9.40 -7.98 -17.68
CA ILE A 386 -10.08 -9.04 -16.91
C ILE A 386 -11.49 -9.28 -17.46
N VAL A 387 -12.29 -8.22 -17.65
CA VAL A 387 -13.67 -8.34 -18.18
C VAL A 387 -13.65 -8.91 -19.59
N SER A 388 -12.70 -8.51 -20.43
CA SER A 388 -12.58 -8.98 -21.82
C SER A 388 -12.24 -10.47 -21.92
N LEU A 389 -11.44 -11.01 -20.99
CA LEU A 389 -11.13 -12.45 -20.96
C LEU A 389 -12.38 -13.30 -20.70
N TYR A 390 -13.28 -12.83 -19.85
CA TYR A 390 -14.51 -13.55 -19.48
C TYR A 390 -15.62 -13.46 -20.54
N ASN A 391 -15.60 -12.43 -21.38
CA ASN A 391 -16.56 -12.26 -22.47
C ASN A 391 -16.17 -13.05 -23.74
N LYS A 392 -15.00 -13.70 -23.77
CA LYS A 392 -14.67 -14.60 -24.88
C LYS A 392 -15.55 -15.85 -24.79
N PRO A 393 -16.22 -16.27 -25.89
CA PRO A 393 -16.99 -17.49 -25.89
C PRO A 393 -16.08 -18.65 -25.50
N HIS A 394 -16.49 -19.42 -24.49
CA HIS A 394 -15.81 -20.64 -24.06
C HIS A 394 -15.59 -21.52 -25.29
N ASN A 395 -14.33 -21.85 -25.58
CA ASN A 395 -14.02 -22.80 -26.63
C ASN A 395 -14.48 -24.18 -26.11
N PRO A 396 -15.44 -24.87 -26.74
CA PRO A 396 -15.95 -26.15 -26.24
C PRO A 396 -14.90 -27.29 -26.22
N ALA A 397 -13.65 -27.00 -26.63
CA ALA A 397 -12.50 -27.89 -26.57
C ALA A 397 -11.62 -27.70 -25.31
N GLU A 398 -11.85 -26.68 -24.48
CA GLU A 398 -11.17 -26.55 -23.19
C GLU A 398 -11.88 -27.43 -22.15
N ILE A 399 -11.33 -28.63 -21.94
CA ILE A 399 -11.71 -29.50 -20.83
C ILE A 399 -11.14 -28.89 -19.56
N SER A 400 -12.00 -28.40 -18.66
CA SER A 400 -11.61 -28.11 -17.29
C SER A 400 -11.36 -29.44 -16.60
N LEU A 401 -10.09 -29.76 -16.37
CA LEU A 401 -9.69 -30.82 -15.44
C LEU A 401 -9.94 -30.26 -14.03
N SER A 402 -11.14 -30.51 -13.49
CA SER A 402 -11.35 -30.45 -12.06
C SER A 402 -10.65 -31.65 -11.45
N ASP A 403 -9.60 -31.40 -10.67
CA ASP A 403 -9.02 -32.38 -9.76
C ASP A 403 -10.03 -32.67 -8.63
N GLU A 404 -11.08 -33.44 -8.95
CA GLU A 404 -11.83 -34.21 -7.97
C GLU A 404 -11.18 -35.60 -7.94
N ASP A 405 -10.24 -35.80 -7.03
CA ASP A 405 -9.91 -37.08 -6.38
C ASP A 405 -8.72 -36.86 -5.44
N ASP A 406 -9.02 -36.74 -4.14
CA ASP A 406 -8.24 -37.30 -3.02
C ASP A 406 -9.01 -37.00 -1.71
N GLU A 407 -10.14 -37.69 -1.51
CA GLU A 407 -10.70 -37.90 -0.17
C GLU A 407 -9.88 -38.99 0.54
N GLU A 408 -8.88 -38.62 1.33
CA GLU A 408 -8.41 -39.48 2.43
C GLU A 408 -9.18 -39.12 3.71
N GLN A 409 -10.14 -40.00 4.04
CA GLN A 409 -10.85 -40.03 5.32
C GLN A 409 -9.89 -40.45 6.44
N GLU A 410 -9.48 -39.52 7.31
CA GLU A 410 -9.07 -39.88 8.68
C GLU A 410 -10.31 -39.91 9.59
N VAL A 411 -10.74 -41.12 9.92
CA VAL A 411 -11.79 -41.43 10.90
C VAL A 411 -11.15 -41.40 12.30
N ASP A 412 -11.45 -40.37 13.08
CA ASP A 412 -11.11 -40.31 14.51
C ASP A 412 -12.40 -40.46 15.32
N ASP A 413 -12.75 -41.73 15.61
CA ASP A 413 -13.92 -42.11 16.40
C ASP A 413 -13.48 -42.33 17.86
N CYS A 414 -13.76 -41.37 18.73
CA CYS A 414 -13.77 -41.61 20.18
C CYS A 414 -15.04 -41.05 20.82
N GLN A 415 -16.08 -41.90 20.82
CA GLN A 415 -17.25 -41.74 21.67
C GLN A 415 -16.85 -41.89 23.15
N SER A 416 -17.32 -40.97 24.01
CA SER A 416 -17.54 -41.31 25.41
C SER A 416 -18.83 -40.65 25.92
N ASN A 417 -19.76 -41.49 26.38
CA ASN A 417 -20.87 -41.13 27.25
C ASN A 417 -21.12 -42.33 28.18
N GLY A 418 -21.19 -42.09 29.50
CA GLY A 418 -22.03 -42.89 30.40
C GLY A 418 -21.38 -43.81 31.46
N VAL A 419 -20.89 -43.22 32.56
CA VAL A 419 -21.13 -43.51 34.01
C VAL A 419 -21.22 -44.95 34.59
N PHE A 420 -20.61 -45.11 35.79
CA PHE A 420 -20.75 -46.07 36.93
C PHE A 420 -19.55 -47.05 37.11
N VAL A 421 -18.96 -47.35 38.29
CA VAL A 421 -18.93 -46.86 39.69
C VAL A 421 -17.94 -47.75 40.49
N ILE A 422 -17.32 -47.21 41.55
CA ILE A 422 -16.70 -47.89 42.75
C ILE A 422 -15.25 -48.47 42.70
N ASP A 423 -14.38 -47.76 43.43
CA ASP A 423 -13.50 -48.20 44.54
C ASP A 423 -12.28 -49.12 44.28
N ARG A 424 -11.06 -48.58 44.49
CA ARG A 424 -10.21 -48.88 45.68
C ARG A 424 -8.82 -48.24 45.62
N LYS A 425 -8.43 -47.70 46.78
CA LYS A 425 -7.10 -47.22 47.22
C LYS A 425 -5.89 -48.05 46.73
N ARG A 426 -4.76 -47.37 46.46
CA ARG A 426 -3.50 -47.49 47.24
C ARG A 426 -2.38 -46.58 46.72
N ASP A 427 -1.74 -45.90 47.67
CA ASP A 427 -0.43 -45.25 47.60
C ASP A 427 0.68 -46.19 47.09
N LYS A 428 1.69 -45.62 46.40
CA LYS A 428 3.09 -45.63 46.86
C LYS A 428 4.05 -44.87 45.92
N THR A 429 4.85 -44.04 46.56
CA THR A 429 6.08 -43.37 46.09
C THR A 429 7.23 -44.37 45.86
N LEU A 430 8.27 -43.89 45.15
CA LEU A 430 9.71 -44.23 45.23
C LEU A 430 10.31 -45.28 44.26
N VAL A 431 11.15 -44.81 43.32
CA VAL A 431 12.62 -45.01 43.22
C VAL A 431 13.14 -45.09 41.77
N MET A 432 14.23 -44.36 41.53
CA MET A 432 15.11 -44.35 40.35
C MET A 432 15.74 -45.71 40.06
N GLU A 433 16.01 -46.03 38.78
CA GLU A 433 17.26 -46.69 38.43
C GLU A 433 17.67 -46.38 36.99
N GLN A 434 18.93 -45.95 36.87
CA GLN A 434 19.67 -45.75 35.62
C GLN A 434 20.07 -47.10 35.05
N ASN A 435 20.15 -47.23 33.72
CA ASN A 435 21.22 -48.03 33.12
C ASN A 435 21.57 -47.55 31.70
N THR A 436 22.83 -47.15 31.59
CA THR A 436 23.62 -46.85 30.40
C THR A 436 24.17 -48.12 29.74
N CYS A 437 24.53 -48.02 28.44
CA CYS A 437 25.76 -48.51 27.77
C CYS A 437 25.42 -48.97 26.32
N ASN A 438 25.70 -48.20 25.26
CA ASN A 438 26.97 -48.00 24.52
C ASN A 438 27.54 -49.20 23.74
N THR A 439 27.63 -48.99 22.41
CA THR A 439 28.65 -49.40 21.40
C THR A 439 28.82 -50.90 21.07
N THR A 440 29.06 -51.33 19.82
CA THR A 440 30.30 -51.04 19.04
C THR A 440 30.19 -51.43 17.55
N GLU A 441 30.65 -50.52 16.68
CA GLU A 441 31.45 -50.61 15.44
C GLU A 441 31.36 -51.79 14.42
N LYS A 442 31.40 -51.41 13.12
CA LYS A 442 32.54 -51.79 12.23
C LYS A 442 32.71 -50.90 10.98
N LEU A 443 33.87 -50.25 10.97
CA LEU A 443 34.73 -49.62 9.95
C LEU A 443 34.63 -50.04 8.46
N LYS A 444 34.87 -49.05 7.58
CA LYS A 444 35.96 -48.96 6.55
C LYS A 444 35.96 -47.52 5.98
N GLN A 445 37.00 -46.70 6.26
CA GLN A 445 38.16 -46.38 5.39
C GLN A 445 37.78 -45.84 4.00
N ASP A 446 38.39 -44.81 3.41
CA ASP A 446 39.39 -43.80 3.78
C ASP A 446 39.41 -42.84 2.57
N ASN A 447 39.55 -41.53 2.78
CA ASN A 447 40.42 -40.64 1.99
C ASN A 447 40.10 -39.17 2.30
N ARG A 448 41.07 -38.56 2.98
CA ARG A 448 41.28 -37.13 3.16
C ARG A 448 41.65 -36.49 1.82
N GLU A 449 41.27 -35.23 1.66
CA GLU A 449 42.27 -34.17 1.47
C GLU A 449 41.73 -32.87 2.06
N ASP A 450 42.60 -32.26 2.88
CA ASP A 450 42.44 -31.07 3.71
C ASP A 450 42.30 -29.80 2.82
N ILE A 451 41.76 -28.66 3.28
CA ILE A 451 42.45 -27.70 4.15
C ILE A 451 41.42 -26.77 4.82
N GLU A 452 41.56 -26.66 6.13
CA GLU A 452 40.86 -25.81 7.08
C GLU A 452 41.52 -24.42 7.25
N THR A 453 40.69 -23.44 7.60
CA THR A 453 40.87 -22.36 8.60
C THR A 453 41.99 -21.30 8.45
N ASN A 454 41.68 -20.01 8.41
CA ASN A 454 41.19 -19.06 9.44
C ASN A 454 42.31 -18.37 10.25
N SER A 455 42.20 -17.03 10.27
CA SER A 455 42.31 -16.17 11.46
C SER A 455 43.66 -15.54 11.92
N VAL A 456 43.70 -14.20 11.78
CA VAL A 456 43.68 -13.18 12.87
C VAL A 456 44.99 -12.75 13.59
N LYS A 457 45.26 -11.43 13.45
CA LYS A 457 45.74 -10.40 14.42
C LYS A 457 47.23 -10.13 14.71
N LYS A 458 47.51 -8.82 14.58
CA LYS A 458 48.05 -7.84 15.56
C LYS A 458 49.55 -7.47 15.54
N LEU A 459 49.73 -6.19 15.18
CA LEU A 459 50.35 -5.08 15.94
C LEU A 459 51.87 -4.84 15.89
N LYS A 460 52.14 -3.52 15.81
CA LYS A 460 53.24 -2.71 16.39
C LYS A 460 54.46 -2.46 15.47
N THR A 461 54.58 -1.21 14.98
CA THR A 461 55.50 -0.11 15.45
C THR A 461 56.87 -0.23 14.74
N ASP A 462 57.56 0.78 14.22
CA ASP A 462 57.62 2.23 14.44
C ASP A 462 58.12 2.93 13.15
N ASP A 463 57.93 4.25 13.13
CA ASP A 463 58.58 5.25 12.28
C ASP A 463 60.12 5.11 12.20
N VAL A 464 60.73 5.65 11.13
CA VAL A 464 61.86 6.60 11.14
C VAL A 464 62.33 6.92 9.69
N ASN A 465 62.34 8.23 9.38
CA ASN A 465 63.08 8.97 8.32
C ASN A 465 62.83 8.59 6.84
N CYS A 466 62.42 9.50 5.96
CA CYS A 466 62.87 10.87 5.69
C CYS A 466 61.74 11.68 5.03
#